data_AF-A0A4Z1AIU6-F1
#
_entry.id   AF-A0A4Z1AIU6-F1
#
_cell.length_a   1.000
_cell.length_b   1.000
_cell.length_c   1.000
_cell.angle_alpha   90.00
_cell.angle_beta   90.00
_cell.angle_gamma   90.00
#
_symmetry.space_group_name_H-M   'P 1'
#
loop_
_entity.id
_entity.type
_entity.pdbx_description
1 polymer ?
#
loop_
_entity_poly.entity_id
_entity_poly.type
_entity_poly.pdbx_seq_one_letter_code
_entity_poly.pdbx_strand_id
1 'polypeptide(L)'
;MFGSSCTDGSGSGIWARDLITNSSVCVAVELVSSGTYVNVYKERSLSLNFDLKKFGRDFDTITYPKLVSTFGTPSDVDGDGKVKILVMDIRDGATTNSAYVAGYFDPTNFFPDLFFSRIRSNYAEVLYLDGKELINSLTYDANAFASTAAHEFQHLLRYPRMRAANQTDELWINEGTSEVASDIAGYGPQTSRMDCYSGVNDSRCSDGINGISLLDWDNSNNDVLKQYSFAYVFMRYLYDISGTNETQRQNFIKETVVGESGTRANTTGNLINIFRNTTYAPNFDASLLGSTNSDVFFRTFTLLSAQSFQIANLTNVEQVTSDGASPTTINLSGALVRYPLPTTLARIGTIYPVTPITARGTIKQGSSNFYNSGTPTITAGTSRKNYGRVTTAPSKGIFFWADSPTGLSTNVKYVQTNEGGITIPKKPRSLKSIIESSTGPIPICGIEFTDDDVRTFESIPIE
;
A
#
# COMPACT_ATOMS: atom_id res chain seq x y z
N MET A 1 -14.53 3.22 34.01
CA MET A 1 -13.60 2.08 34.06
C MET A 1 -13.93 1.16 32.89
N PHE A 2 -13.41 1.43 31.69
CA PHE A 2 -13.58 0.57 30.51
C PHE A 2 -12.34 0.65 29.59
N GLY A 3 -11.14 0.63 30.17
CA GLY A 3 -9.91 0.39 29.40
C GLY A 3 -9.61 -1.10 29.50
N SER A 4 -10.02 -1.89 28.51
CA SER A 4 -9.88 -3.35 28.52
C SER A 4 -8.49 -3.80 28.09
N SER A 5 -7.46 -3.35 28.80
CA SER A 5 -6.18 -4.07 28.86
C SER A 5 -6.41 -5.41 29.55
N CYS A 6 -5.92 -6.50 28.97
CA CYS A 6 -6.04 -7.82 29.58
C CYS A 6 -5.21 -7.91 30.86
N THR A 7 -5.54 -8.84 31.75
CA THR A 7 -4.69 -9.16 32.91
C THR A 7 -4.11 -10.54 32.70
N ASP A 8 -2.79 -10.64 32.64
CA ASP A 8 -2.12 -11.91 32.82
C ASP A 8 -1.86 -12.11 34.33
N GLY A 9 -1.55 -13.32 34.78
CA GLY A 9 -1.26 -13.58 36.20
C GLY A 9 -0.08 -12.79 36.79
N SER A 10 0.56 -11.91 36.02
CA SER A 10 1.72 -11.10 36.37
C SER A 10 1.51 -9.56 36.29
N GLY A 11 0.32 -9.08 35.91
CA GLY A 11 -0.04 -7.65 35.90
C GLY A 11 -0.90 -7.20 34.71
N SER A 12 -0.64 -5.99 34.21
CA SER A 12 -1.29 -5.38 33.04
C SER A 12 -0.74 -5.97 31.73
N GLY A 13 -1.63 -6.36 30.83
CA GLY A 13 -1.31 -6.86 29.50
C GLY A 13 -2.07 -6.14 28.39
N ILE A 14 -1.64 -6.35 27.15
CA ILE A 14 -2.29 -5.83 25.95
C ILE A 14 -2.69 -7.03 25.08
N TRP A 15 -3.92 -7.03 24.56
CA TRP A 15 -4.33 -8.04 23.58
C TRP A 15 -3.54 -7.83 22.29
N ALA A 16 -2.90 -8.87 21.79
CA ALA A 16 -2.26 -8.90 20.48
C ALA A 16 -2.81 -10.08 19.68
N ARG A 17 -2.67 -10.06 18.36
CA ARG A 17 -3.05 -11.21 17.54
C ARG A 17 -1.90 -12.18 17.37
N ASP A 18 -2.20 -13.46 17.57
CA ASP A 18 -1.40 -14.58 17.11
C ASP A 18 -1.78 -14.87 15.66
N LEU A 19 -0.85 -14.57 14.74
CA LEU A 19 -1.08 -14.59 13.30
C LEU A 19 -1.11 -16.02 12.73
N ILE A 20 -0.50 -16.98 13.44
CA ILE A 20 -0.57 -18.41 13.10
C ILE A 20 -1.99 -18.94 13.33
N THR A 21 -2.53 -18.70 14.52
CA THR A 21 -3.83 -19.23 14.96
C THR A 21 -5.01 -18.32 14.60
N ASN A 22 -4.72 -17.07 14.25
CA ASN A 22 -5.69 -15.98 14.10
C ASN A 22 -6.64 -15.88 15.32
N SER A 23 -6.03 -15.87 16.51
CA SER A 23 -6.70 -15.66 17.80
C SER A 23 -5.92 -14.64 18.62
N SER A 24 -6.56 -14.00 19.60
CA SER A 24 -5.87 -13.03 20.45
C SER A 24 -5.15 -13.70 21.61
N VAL A 25 -3.96 -13.20 21.92
CA VAL A 25 -3.21 -13.52 23.12
C VAL A 25 -3.07 -12.29 24.01
N CYS A 26 -3.15 -12.50 25.32
CA CYS A 26 -2.81 -11.48 26.30
C CYS A 26 -1.29 -11.42 26.47
N VAL A 27 -0.67 -10.34 25.99
CA VAL A 27 0.78 -10.12 26.11
C VAL A 27 1.05 -9.39 27.42
N ALA A 28 1.89 -9.97 28.27
CA ALA A 28 2.35 -9.33 29.50
C ALA A 28 3.30 -8.18 29.16
N VAL A 29 3.04 -6.96 29.61
CA VAL A 29 3.81 -5.79 29.19
C VAL A 29 4.44 -5.02 30.35
N GLU A 30 5.43 -4.21 30.02
CA GLU A 30 5.92 -3.10 30.81
C GLU A 30 5.88 -1.79 30.00
N LEU A 31 5.54 -0.68 30.64
CA LEU A 31 5.60 0.65 30.02
C LEU A 31 7.05 1.14 30.04
N VAL A 32 7.64 1.31 28.85
CA VAL A 32 9.06 1.70 28.69
C VAL A 32 9.21 3.21 28.55
N SER A 33 8.26 3.87 27.86
CA SER A 33 8.25 5.31 27.61
C SER A 33 6.83 5.85 27.55
N SER A 34 6.61 7.07 28.03
CA SER A 34 5.36 7.81 27.89
C SER A 34 5.67 9.23 27.47
N GLY A 35 5.29 9.58 26.24
CA GLY A 35 5.43 10.91 25.64
C GLY A 35 4.14 11.73 25.77
N THR A 36 4.00 12.76 24.93
CA THR A 36 2.78 13.57 24.86
C THR A 36 1.63 12.80 24.18
N TYR A 37 1.96 12.14 23.07
CA TYR A 37 1.03 11.50 22.14
C TYR A 37 1.16 9.98 22.10
N VAL A 38 2.24 9.40 22.59
CA VAL A 38 2.45 7.94 22.56
C VAL A 38 2.87 7.34 23.89
N ASN A 39 2.42 6.09 24.11
CA ASN A 39 2.94 5.20 25.15
C ASN A 39 3.62 4.01 24.48
N VAL A 40 4.88 3.73 24.84
CA VAL A 40 5.63 2.58 24.33
C VAL A 40 5.66 1.48 25.38
N TYR A 41 5.08 0.35 25.05
CA TYR A 41 5.06 -0.87 25.84
C TYR A 41 6.00 -1.91 25.23
N LYS A 42 6.60 -2.74 26.08
CA LYS A 42 7.41 -3.89 25.66
C LYS A 42 6.86 -5.14 26.30
N GLU A 43 6.80 -6.24 25.56
CA GLU A 43 6.58 -7.56 26.12
C GLU A 43 7.63 -7.86 27.21
N ARG A 44 7.18 -8.29 28.39
CA ARG A 44 8.06 -8.44 29.57
C ARG A 44 9.14 -9.51 29.37
N SER A 45 8.81 -10.59 28.67
CA SER A 45 9.73 -11.68 28.30
C SER A 45 10.74 -11.29 27.21
N LEU A 46 10.47 -10.22 26.45
CA LEU A 46 11.29 -9.85 25.31
C LEU A 46 12.61 -9.20 25.76
N SER A 47 13.72 -9.86 25.42
CA SER A 47 15.07 -9.31 25.55
C SER A 47 15.45 -8.61 24.25
N LEU A 48 15.71 -7.31 24.30
CA LEU A 48 16.09 -6.52 23.12
C LEU A 48 17.28 -5.59 23.41
N ASN A 49 18.16 -5.43 22.43
CA ASN A 49 19.29 -4.51 22.46
C ASN A 49 19.00 -3.28 21.61
N PHE A 50 18.00 -2.50 22.01
CA PHE A 50 17.54 -1.31 21.29
C PHE A 50 16.96 -0.27 22.27
N ASP A 51 17.26 1.01 22.04
CA ASP A 51 16.82 2.08 22.93
C ASP A 51 15.37 2.49 22.63
N LEU A 52 14.42 1.74 23.20
CA LEU A 52 12.99 2.02 23.09
C LEU A 52 12.57 3.37 23.70
N LYS A 53 13.34 3.92 24.65
CA LYS A 53 13.05 5.26 25.21
C LYS A 53 13.39 6.35 24.21
N LYS A 54 14.54 6.22 23.53
CA LYS A 54 14.89 7.10 22.41
C LYS A 54 13.90 6.96 21.27
N PHE A 55 13.55 5.74 20.86
CA PHE A 55 12.51 5.52 19.85
C PHE A 55 11.20 6.20 20.24
N GLY A 56 10.68 5.97 21.44
CA GLY A 56 9.42 6.57 21.89
C GLY A 56 9.44 8.10 21.85
N ARG A 57 10.53 8.73 22.31
CA ARG A 57 10.69 10.19 22.24
C ARG A 57 10.77 10.70 20.80
N ASP A 58 11.54 10.03 19.94
CA ASP A 58 11.71 10.44 18.55
C ASP A 58 10.39 10.25 17.78
N PHE A 59 9.64 9.17 18.04
CA PHE A 59 8.31 8.98 17.47
C PHE A 59 7.35 10.08 17.92
N ASP A 60 7.29 10.40 19.22
CA ASP A 60 6.42 11.43 19.80
C ASP A 60 6.70 12.83 19.24
N THR A 61 7.98 13.17 19.06
CA THR A 61 8.43 14.54 18.73
C THR A 61 8.73 14.77 17.26
N ILE A 62 8.91 13.70 16.46
CA ILE A 62 9.28 13.79 15.04
C ILE A 62 8.25 13.08 14.17
N THR A 63 8.04 11.77 14.35
CA THR A 63 7.19 10.96 13.46
C THR A 63 5.72 11.33 13.58
N TYR A 64 5.21 11.38 14.80
CA TYR A 64 3.81 11.70 15.09
C TYR A 64 3.39 13.06 14.49
N PRO A 65 4.06 14.20 14.78
CA PRO A 65 3.63 15.49 14.23
C PRO A 65 3.74 15.56 12.71
N LYS A 66 4.74 14.93 12.08
CA LYS A 66 4.84 14.90 10.61
C LYS A 66 3.64 14.16 9.98
N LEU A 67 3.35 12.96 10.46
CA LEU A 67 2.27 12.14 9.89
C LEU A 67 0.89 12.72 10.23
N VAL A 68 0.70 13.28 11.42
CA VAL A 68 -0.54 13.99 11.77
C VAL A 68 -0.72 15.27 10.95
N SER A 69 0.35 16.02 10.66
CA SER A 69 0.24 17.21 9.80
C SER A 69 -0.19 16.86 8.37
N THR A 70 0.16 15.66 7.89
CA THR A 70 -0.20 15.19 6.54
C THR A 70 -1.57 14.53 6.52
N PHE A 71 -1.79 13.53 7.37
CA PHE A 71 -2.97 12.66 7.30
C PHE A 71 -4.09 13.05 8.28
N GLY A 72 -3.83 14.00 9.17
CA GLY A 72 -4.72 14.47 10.23
C GLY A 72 -4.55 13.68 11.54
N THR A 73 -5.32 14.03 12.56
CA THR A 73 -5.20 13.42 13.89
C THR A 73 -5.71 11.97 13.91
N PRO A 74 -5.16 11.12 14.79
CA PRO A 74 -5.77 9.83 15.10
C PRO A 74 -7.12 10.03 15.79
N SER A 75 -7.90 8.95 15.88
CA SER A 75 -9.00 8.85 16.84
C SER A 75 -8.47 8.76 18.28
N ASP A 76 -9.39 8.75 19.23
CA ASP A 76 -9.11 8.55 20.65
C ASP A 76 -10.24 7.69 21.24
N VAL A 77 -10.17 6.37 21.01
CA VAL A 77 -11.26 5.43 21.33
C VAL A 77 -11.40 5.22 22.83
N ASP A 78 -10.29 5.16 23.58
CA ASP A 78 -10.30 5.02 25.05
C ASP A 78 -10.31 6.35 25.81
N GLY A 79 -10.11 7.48 25.12
CA GLY A 79 -10.14 8.81 25.72
C GLY A 79 -8.87 9.17 26.49
N ASP A 80 -7.77 8.43 26.30
CA ASP A 80 -6.49 8.70 26.97
C ASP A 80 -5.59 9.69 26.20
N GLY A 81 -5.97 10.01 24.95
CA GLY A 81 -5.30 10.96 24.07
C GLY A 81 -3.98 10.44 23.49
N LYS A 82 -3.70 9.13 23.58
CA LYS A 82 -2.41 8.55 23.20
C LYS A 82 -2.54 7.28 22.36
N VAL A 83 -1.62 7.13 21.41
CA VAL A 83 -1.41 5.87 20.69
C VAL A 83 -0.51 4.96 21.52
N LYS A 84 -0.91 3.70 21.70
CA LYS A 84 -0.10 2.67 22.33
C LYS A 84 0.74 1.95 21.27
N ILE A 85 2.04 1.84 21.49
CA ILE A 85 2.96 1.06 20.65
C ILE A 85 3.42 -0.14 21.48
N LEU A 86 3.04 -1.34 21.08
CA LEU A 86 3.48 -2.59 21.69
C LEU A 86 4.62 -3.21 20.88
N VAL A 87 5.78 -3.33 21.52
CA VAL A 87 6.94 -4.05 21.00
C VAL A 87 6.96 -5.47 21.58
N MET A 88 6.83 -6.48 20.74
CA MET A 88 6.70 -7.89 21.12
C MET A 88 7.39 -8.82 20.11
N ASP A 89 7.59 -10.09 20.44
CA ASP A 89 7.90 -11.12 19.42
C ASP A 89 6.58 -11.47 18.74
N ILE A 90 6.38 -11.02 17.49
CA ILE A 90 5.09 -11.24 16.81
C ILE A 90 4.96 -12.73 16.54
N ARG A 91 3.78 -13.29 16.88
CA ARG A 91 3.52 -14.73 16.70
C ARG A 91 3.02 -15.01 15.29
N ASP A 92 3.94 -14.98 14.35
CA ASP A 92 3.74 -15.19 12.91
C ASP A 92 4.28 -16.53 12.39
N GLY A 93 5.04 -17.24 13.24
CA GLY A 93 5.68 -18.50 12.87
C GLY A 93 7.08 -18.30 12.27
N ALA A 94 7.62 -17.09 12.35
CA ALA A 94 8.96 -16.77 11.91
C ALA A 94 10.01 -17.62 12.63
N THR A 95 10.95 -18.12 11.85
CA THR A 95 12.15 -18.81 12.26
C THR A 95 13.37 -18.04 11.75
N THR A 96 14.57 -18.41 12.22
CA THR A 96 15.79 -17.72 11.80
C THR A 96 15.93 -17.71 10.28
N ASN A 97 16.00 -16.51 9.71
CA ASN A 97 16.08 -16.25 8.26
C ASN A 97 14.83 -16.61 7.44
N SER A 98 13.65 -16.76 8.06
CA SER A 98 12.39 -16.89 7.32
C SER A 98 11.68 -15.55 7.17
N ALA A 99 10.52 -15.63 6.49
CA ALA A 99 9.45 -14.66 6.55
C ALA A 99 9.16 -14.18 7.99
N TYR A 100 8.78 -12.91 8.16
CA TYR A 100 8.22 -12.40 9.40
C TYR A 100 7.34 -11.17 9.18
N VAL A 101 6.36 -10.96 10.06
CA VAL A 101 5.53 -9.76 10.12
C VAL A 101 6.24 -8.70 10.95
N ALA A 102 6.70 -7.63 10.31
CA ALA A 102 7.48 -6.59 10.97
C ALA A 102 6.66 -5.71 11.91
N GLY A 103 5.39 -5.52 11.58
CA GLY A 103 4.46 -4.73 12.36
C GLY A 103 3.06 -4.87 11.80
N TYR A 104 2.08 -4.51 12.62
CA TYR A 104 0.69 -4.47 12.17
C TYR A 104 -0.15 -3.48 12.98
N PHE A 105 -1.26 -3.09 12.35
CA PHE A 105 -2.41 -2.42 12.90
C PHE A 105 -3.62 -3.36 12.86
N ASP A 106 -4.27 -3.58 14.02
CA ASP A 106 -5.50 -4.40 14.09
C ASP A 106 -6.74 -3.50 14.29
N PRO A 107 -7.60 -3.37 13.26
CA PRO A 107 -8.86 -2.63 13.33
C PRO A 107 -9.79 -3.07 14.47
N THR A 108 -9.66 -4.31 14.94
CA THR A 108 -10.51 -4.85 16.02
C THR A 108 -10.40 -4.01 17.29
N ASN A 109 -9.25 -3.37 17.51
CA ASN A 109 -9.02 -2.52 18.68
C ASN A 109 -9.91 -1.27 18.73
N PHE A 110 -10.64 -0.94 17.66
CA PHE A 110 -11.58 0.20 17.63
C PHE A 110 -12.98 -0.15 18.14
N PHE A 111 -13.23 -1.43 18.45
CA PHE A 111 -14.53 -1.92 18.90
C PHE A 111 -14.46 -2.34 20.36
N PRO A 112 -15.56 -2.26 21.13
CA PRO A 112 -15.60 -2.79 22.49
C PRO A 112 -15.21 -4.28 22.53
N ASP A 113 -14.47 -4.68 23.58
CA ASP A 113 -14.07 -6.08 23.74
C ASP A 113 -15.28 -7.01 23.93
N LEU A 114 -15.26 -8.14 23.23
CA LEU A 114 -16.30 -9.16 23.32
C LEU A 114 -15.70 -10.42 23.95
N PHE A 115 -16.04 -10.67 25.22
CA PHE A 115 -15.45 -11.75 26.01
C PHE A 115 -15.55 -13.15 25.37
N PHE A 116 -16.63 -13.43 24.63
CA PHE A 116 -16.84 -14.71 23.96
C PHE A 116 -16.18 -14.81 22.57
N SER A 117 -15.53 -13.74 22.11
CA SER A 117 -14.81 -13.74 20.84
C SER A 117 -13.40 -14.29 21.02
N ARG A 118 -12.95 -15.09 20.03
CA ARG A 118 -11.55 -15.52 19.91
C ARG A 118 -10.60 -14.38 19.53
N ILE A 119 -11.14 -13.27 19.04
CA ILE A 119 -10.44 -12.03 18.73
C ILE A 119 -10.89 -11.00 19.76
N ARG A 120 -9.92 -10.47 20.51
CA ARG A 120 -10.12 -9.55 21.62
C ARG A 120 -9.70 -8.15 21.22
N SER A 121 -10.29 -7.16 21.87
CA SER A 121 -10.01 -5.75 21.60
C SER A 121 -9.44 -5.05 22.83
N ASN A 122 -8.48 -4.16 22.61
CA ASN A 122 -8.00 -3.24 23.64
C ASN A 122 -8.90 -2.00 23.79
N TYR A 123 -9.87 -1.80 22.88
CA TYR A 123 -10.69 -0.60 22.76
C TYR A 123 -9.85 0.69 22.75
N ALA A 124 -8.76 0.70 21.98
CA ALA A 124 -7.75 1.76 21.93
C ALA A 124 -6.97 1.78 20.61
N GLU A 125 -6.24 2.86 20.37
CA GLU A 125 -5.28 3.02 19.28
C GLU A 125 -4.00 2.23 19.58
N VAL A 126 -3.83 1.04 18.98
CA VAL A 126 -2.65 0.18 19.22
C VAL A 126 -1.91 -0.13 17.92
N LEU A 127 -0.59 0.10 17.93
CA LEU A 127 0.37 -0.37 16.94
C LEU A 127 1.17 -1.53 17.52
N TYR A 128 1.44 -2.56 16.71
CA TYR A 128 2.25 -3.71 17.09
C TYR A 128 3.51 -3.72 16.25
N LEU A 129 4.67 -3.86 16.88
CA LEU A 129 5.97 -3.91 16.22
C LEU A 129 6.73 -5.15 16.67
N ASP A 130 7.36 -5.82 15.72
CA ASP A 130 8.23 -6.94 16.01
C ASP A 130 9.51 -6.43 16.69
N GLY A 131 9.77 -6.87 17.92
CA GLY A 131 10.93 -6.48 18.69
C GLY A 131 12.15 -7.38 18.53
N LYS A 132 12.06 -8.45 17.74
CA LYS A 132 13.13 -9.43 17.51
C LYS A 132 13.64 -9.33 16.07
N GLU A 133 12.79 -9.50 15.07
CA GLU A 133 13.16 -9.53 13.65
C GLU A 133 13.48 -8.13 13.11
N LEU A 134 12.74 -7.07 13.50
CA LEU A 134 13.10 -5.70 13.12
C LEU A 134 14.43 -5.26 13.73
N ILE A 135 14.71 -5.66 14.98
CA ILE A 135 15.97 -5.33 15.64
C ILE A 135 17.15 -6.00 14.95
N ASN A 136 17.00 -7.25 14.51
CA ASN A 136 17.98 -7.91 13.67
C ASN A 136 18.20 -7.17 12.35
N SER A 137 17.12 -6.63 11.76
CA SER A 137 17.15 -5.91 10.48
C SER A 137 17.90 -4.57 10.57
N LEU A 138 18.09 -4.00 11.76
CA LEU A 138 18.88 -2.77 11.98
C LEU A 138 20.35 -2.90 11.54
N THR A 139 20.86 -4.12 11.40
CA THR A 139 22.22 -4.38 10.89
C THR A 139 22.36 -4.04 9.40
N TYR A 140 21.26 -4.04 8.65
CA TYR A 140 21.23 -3.76 7.21
C TYR A 140 20.45 -2.47 6.89
N ASP A 141 19.47 -2.11 7.70
CA ASP A 141 18.69 -0.88 7.60
C ASP A 141 18.49 -0.25 8.98
N ALA A 142 19.26 0.79 9.28
CA ALA A 142 19.22 1.50 10.56
C ALA A 142 17.86 2.17 10.86
N ASN A 143 16.99 2.34 9.85
CA ASN A 143 15.67 2.92 10.01
C ASN A 143 14.55 1.89 10.10
N ALA A 144 14.81 0.59 9.87
CA ALA A 144 13.77 -0.44 9.72
C ALA A 144 12.68 -0.38 10.82
N PHE A 145 13.09 -0.25 12.07
CA PHE A 145 12.15 -0.17 13.19
C PHE A 145 11.26 1.08 13.15
N ALA A 146 11.85 2.24 12.83
CA ALA A 146 11.15 3.51 12.82
C ALA A 146 10.32 3.72 11.54
N SER A 147 10.79 3.21 10.40
CA SER A 147 10.02 3.21 9.14
C SER A 147 8.80 2.30 9.25
N THR A 148 8.93 1.09 9.81
CA THR A 148 7.77 0.23 10.07
C THR A 148 6.77 0.89 11.01
N ALA A 149 7.21 1.53 12.10
CA ALA A 149 6.31 2.26 12.98
C ALA A 149 5.56 3.40 12.28
N ALA A 150 6.22 4.13 11.36
CA ALA A 150 5.60 5.18 10.56
C ALA A 150 4.56 4.61 9.56
N HIS A 151 4.87 3.46 8.94
CA HIS A 151 3.95 2.73 8.07
C HIS A 151 2.68 2.30 8.83
N GLU A 152 2.82 1.62 9.96
CA GLU A 152 1.65 1.16 10.74
C GLU A 152 0.84 2.32 11.31
N PHE A 153 1.50 3.43 11.66
CA PHE A 153 0.78 4.62 12.09
C PHE A 153 -0.06 5.23 10.97
N GLN A 154 0.38 5.13 9.71
CA GLN A 154 -0.47 5.55 8.58
C GLN A 154 -1.77 4.75 8.54
N HIS A 155 -1.71 3.43 8.68
CA HIS A 155 -2.91 2.57 8.70
C HIS A 155 -3.88 3.00 9.80
N LEU A 156 -3.34 3.27 11.00
CA LEU A 156 -4.12 3.78 12.13
C LEU A 156 -4.76 5.14 11.84
N LEU A 157 -4.03 6.09 11.24
CA LEU A 157 -4.57 7.40 10.85
C LEU A 157 -5.63 7.27 9.74
N ARG A 158 -5.47 6.32 8.82
CA ARG A 158 -6.38 6.07 7.70
C ARG A 158 -7.70 5.45 8.17
N TYR A 159 -7.66 4.54 9.13
CA TYR A 159 -8.80 3.70 9.49
C TYR A 159 -10.07 4.45 9.93
N PRO A 160 -10.03 5.49 10.79
CA PRO A 160 -11.22 6.29 11.12
C PRO A 160 -11.92 6.88 9.89
N ARG A 161 -11.16 7.24 8.85
CA ARG A 161 -11.69 7.83 7.62
C ARG A 161 -12.33 6.76 6.73
N MET A 162 -11.79 5.54 6.72
CA MET A 162 -12.42 4.37 6.08
C MET A 162 -13.78 4.07 6.73
N ARG A 163 -13.81 4.03 8.06
CA ARG A 163 -15.06 3.81 8.83
C ARG A 163 -16.08 4.90 8.56
N ALA A 164 -15.69 6.16 8.68
CA ALA A 164 -16.59 7.30 8.45
C ALA A 164 -17.18 7.33 7.04
N ALA A 165 -16.41 6.88 6.03
CA ALA A 165 -16.86 6.80 4.65
C ALA A 165 -17.59 5.49 4.30
N ASN A 166 -17.61 4.50 5.20
CA ASN A 166 -18.15 3.16 4.94
C ASN A 166 -17.49 2.49 3.71
N GLN A 167 -16.17 2.61 3.59
CA GLN A 167 -15.40 2.20 2.41
C GLN A 167 -14.13 1.43 2.80
N THR A 168 -13.79 0.42 1.99
CA THR A 168 -12.46 -0.20 1.98
C THR A 168 -11.62 0.39 0.86
N ASP A 169 -10.30 0.39 1.02
CA ASP A 169 -9.35 0.81 0.00
C ASP A 169 -8.83 -0.41 -0.78
N GLU A 170 -8.48 -0.25 -2.06
CA GLU A 170 -7.68 -1.25 -2.77
C GLU A 170 -6.33 -1.44 -2.06
N LEU A 171 -5.93 -2.69 -1.86
CA LEU A 171 -4.75 -3.06 -1.06
C LEU A 171 -3.48 -2.32 -1.50
N TRP A 172 -3.22 -2.22 -2.80
CA TRP A 172 -2.03 -1.52 -3.31
C TRP A 172 -2.03 -0.02 -2.97
N ILE A 173 -3.21 0.61 -2.89
CA ILE A 173 -3.32 2.02 -2.48
C ILE A 173 -3.08 2.11 -0.98
N ASN A 174 -3.64 1.17 -0.21
CA ASN A 174 -3.46 1.10 1.22
C ASN A 174 -1.97 1.04 1.55
N GLU A 175 -1.31 -0.02 1.11
CA GLU A 175 0.10 -0.29 1.36
C GLU A 175 1.04 0.73 0.71
N GLY A 176 0.79 1.10 -0.56
CA GLY A 176 1.62 2.08 -1.26
C GLY A 176 1.62 3.45 -0.57
N THR A 177 0.49 3.86 0.03
CA THR A 177 0.43 5.11 0.80
C THR A 177 1.18 5.00 2.13
N SER A 178 1.09 3.85 2.80
CA SER A 178 1.78 3.58 4.06
C SER A 178 3.30 3.54 3.88
N GLU A 179 3.79 2.98 2.77
CA GLU A 179 5.20 3.05 2.39
C GLU A 179 5.68 4.49 2.13
N VAL A 180 4.88 5.31 1.43
CA VAL A 180 5.21 6.73 1.23
C VAL A 180 5.12 7.53 2.55
N ALA A 181 4.27 7.12 3.49
CA ALA A 181 4.23 7.75 4.82
C ALA A 181 5.54 7.58 5.58
N SER A 182 6.20 6.43 5.48
CA SER A 182 7.55 6.22 6.02
C SER A 182 8.56 7.22 5.45
N ASP A 183 8.45 7.53 4.16
CA ASP A 183 9.29 8.55 3.53
C ASP A 183 8.99 9.96 4.04
N ILE A 184 7.72 10.32 4.19
CA ILE A 184 7.28 11.61 4.74
C ILE A 184 7.74 11.77 6.20
N ALA A 185 7.75 10.70 6.98
CA ALA A 185 8.30 10.69 8.33
C ALA A 185 9.82 10.94 8.35
N GLY A 186 10.51 10.76 7.22
CA GLY A 186 11.95 11.01 7.06
C GLY A 186 12.81 9.75 7.00
N TYR A 187 12.20 8.58 6.83
CA TYR A 187 12.88 7.28 6.76
C TYR A 187 13.03 6.77 5.34
N GLY A 188 12.88 7.67 4.37
CA GLY A 188 12.90 7.37 2.94
C GLY A 188 14.14 7.86 2.19
N PRO A 189 14.26 7.50 0.91
CA PRO A 189 13.36 6.60 0.17
C PRO A 189 13.58 5.11 0.56
N GLN A 190 12.54 4.28 0.44
CA GLN A 190 12.62 2.83 0.73
C GLN A 190 13.47 2.08 -0.31
N THR A 191 14.77 1.94 -0.04
CA THR A 191 15.73 1.34 -1.00
C THR A 191 15.51 -0.15 -1.23
N SER A 192 15.12 -0.90 -0.20
CA SER A 192 14.79 -2.32 -0.29
C SER A 192 13.61 -2.58 -1.23
N ARG A 193 12.56 -1.74 -1.15
CA ARG A 193 11.42 -1.78 -2.08
C ARG A 193 11.83 -1.47 -3.51
N MET A 194 12.74 -0.51 -3.73
CA MET A 194 13.28 -0.23 -5.07
C MET A 194 14.14 -1.39 -5.61
N ASP A 195 14.96 -2.00 -4.76
CA ASP A 195 15.77 -3.17 -5.13
C ASP A 195 14.88 -4.35 -5.53
N CYS A 196 13.85 -4.64 -4.74
CA CYS A 196 12.87 -5.67 -5.05
C CYS A 196 12.05 -5.34 -6.32
N TYR A 197 11.66 -4.07 -6.53
CA TYR A 197 11.00 -3.64 -7.76
C TYR A 197 11.84 -3.94 -9.02
N SER A 198 13.15 -3.66 -8.95
CA SER A 198 14.09 -3.92 -10.06
C SER A 198 14.42 -5.40 -10.25
N GLY A 199 14.44 -6.16 -9.16
CA GLY A 199 14.91 -7.54 -9.10
C GLY A 199 16.42 -7.73 -9.22
N VAL A 200 17.21 -6.65 -9.12
CA VAL A 200 18.67 -6.70 -9.35
C VAL A 200 19.45 -7.06 -8.09
N ASN A 201 19.12 -6.45 -6.94
CA ASN A 201 19.87 -6.62 -5.69
C ASN A 201 19.12 -7.40 -4.60
N ASP A 202 17.93 -7.91 -4.91
CA ASP A 202 17.14 -8.70 -3.97
C ASP A 202 16.79 -10.04 -4.60
N SER A 203 17.46 -11.10 -4.15
CA SER A 203 17.27 -12.46 -4.66
C SER A 203 15.86 -12.98 -4.41
N ARG A 204 15.15 -12.47 -3.40
CA ARG A 204 13.74 -12.81 -3.12
C ARG A 204 12.81 -12.26 -4.19
N CYS A 205 13.26 -11.24 -4.92
CA CYS A 205 12.49 -10.54 -5.93
C CYS A 205 13.07 -10.72 -7.34
N SER A 206 13.57 -11.92 -7.66
CA SER A 206 14.02 -12.25 -9.01
C SER A 206 12.99 -11.85 -10.08
N ASP A 207 13.46 -11.36 -11.23
CA ASP A 207 12.66 -10.75 -12.31
C ASP A 207 11.91 -9.45 -11.94
N GLY A 208 12.03 -8.95 -10.71
CA GLY A 208 11.41 -7.71 -10.26
C GLY A 208 9.90 -7.69 -10.52
N ILE A 209 9.37 -6.58 -11.00
CA ILE A 209 7.95 -6.43 -11.34
C ILE A 209 7.50 -7.12 -12.64
N ASN A 210 8.35 -7.91 -13.31
CA ASN A 210 8.00 -8.51 -14.60
C ASN A 210 6.91 -9.59 -14.47
N GLY A 211 5.72 -9.26 -14.98
CA GLY A 211 4.49 -10.06 -14.87
C GLY A 211 3.69 -9.83 -13.58
N ILE A 212 4.20 -9.01 -12.66
CA ILE A 212 3.56 -8.72 -11.38
C ILE A 212 2.44 -7.72 -11.59
N SER A 213 1.29 -7.96 -10.96
CA SER A 213 0.17 -7.04 -11.01
C SER A 213 0.22 -6.06 -9.84
N LEU A 214 0.07 -4.77 -10.15
CA LEU A 214 -0.19 -3.74 -9.16
C LEU A 214 -1.62 -3.84 -8.59
N LEU A 215 -2.58 -4.28 -9.40
CA LEU A 215 -4.02 -4.19 -9.12
C LEU A 215 -4.66 -5.50 -8.62
N ASP A 216 -4.03 -6.63 -8.92
CA ASP A 216 -4.49 -7.98 -8.60
C ASP A 216 -3.42 -8.69 -7.78
N TRP A 217 -3.50 -8.51 -6.46
CA TRP A 217 -2.55 -9.09 -5.52
C TRP A 217 -2.86 -10.57 -5.34
N ASP A 218 -1.97 -11.39 -5.87
CA ASP A 218 -1.92 -12.81 -5.62
C ASP A 218 -1.15 -13.04 -4.33
N ASN A 219 -1.78 -13.70 -3.36
CA ASN A 219 -1.17 -14.03 -2.07
C ASN A 219 -0.16 -15.18 -2.17
N SER A 220 0.27 -15.56 -3.37
CA SER A 220 1.41 -16.46 -3.53
C SER A 220 2.68 -15.80 -2.96
N ASN A 221 3.41 -16.53 -2.11
CA ASN A 221 4.52 -16.01 -1.31
C ASN A 221 5.59 -15.27 -2.14
N ASN A 222 5.84 -15.72 -3.36
CA ASN A 222 6.88 -15.17 -4.23
C ASN A 222 6.55 -13.79 -4.83
N ASP A 223 5.27 -13.39 -4.84
CA ASP A 223 4.83 -12.18 -5.55
C ASP A 223 4.47 -11.03 -4.60
N VAL A 224 4.11 -11.30 -3.34
CA VAL A 224 3.67 -10.26 -2.40
C VAL A 224 4.75 -9.20 -2.16
N LEU A 225 6.02 -9.58 -1.98
CA LEU A 225 7.12 -8.61 -1.85
C LEU A 225 7.25 -7.70 -3.07
N LYS A 226 7.05 -8.26 -4.27
CA LYS A 226 7.11 -7.53 -5.53
C LYS A 226 5.89 -6.63 -5.68
N GLN A 227 4.72 -7.05 -5.21
CA GLN A 227 3.49 -6.25 -5.20
C GLN A 227 3.60 -5.05 -4.26
N TYR A 228 4.10 -5.22 -3.03
CA TYR A 228 4.44 -4.11 -2.13
C TYR A 228 5.43 -3.15 -2.77
N SER A 229 6.48 -3.69 -3.38
CA SER A 229 7.50 -2.90 -4.06
C SER A 229 6.93 -2.12 -5.25
N PHE A 230 5.99 -2.71 -6.00
CA PHE A 230 5.28 -2.03 -7.06
C PHE A 230 4.35 -0.95 -6.53
N ALA A 231 3.58 -1.23 -5.48
CA ALA A 231 2.71 -0.25 -4.84
C ALA A 231 3.47 0.95 -4.30
N TYR A 232 4.59 0.72 -3.60
CA TYR A 232 5.48 1.78 -3.14
C TYR A 232 5.97 2.62 -4.32
N VAL A 233 6.60 2.01 -5.33
CA VAL A 233 7.22 2.75 -6.43
C VAL A 233 6.16 3.54 -7.22
N PHE A 234 5.00 2.94 -7.49
CA PHE A 234 3.94 3.61 -8.24
C PHE A 234 3.29 4.74 -7.43
N MET A 235 2.97 4.52 -6.15
CA MET A 235 2.42 5.57 -5.28
C MET A 235 3.43 6.70 -5.06
N ARG A 236 4.71 6.35 -4.86
CA ARG A 236 5.81 7.30 -4.73
C ARG A 236 5.99 8.14 -5.99
N TYR A 237 5.89 7.52 -7.17
CA TYR A 237 5.93 8.23 -8.44
C TYR A 237 4.78 9.23 -8.54
N LEU A 238 3.53 8.81 -8.31
CA LEU A 238 2.37 9.71 -8.31
C LEU A 238 2.52 10.86 -7.29
N TYR A 239 2.96 10.55 -6.07
CA TYR A 239 3.27 11.53 -5.05
C TYR A 239 4.27 12.57 -5.56
N ASP A 240 5.41 12.15 -6.09
CA ASP A 240 6.46 13.05 -6.54
C ASP A 240 6.08 13.88 -7.78
N ILE A 241 5.26 13.34 -8.69
CA ILE A 241 4.83 14.08 -9.89
C ILE A 241 3.55 14.91 -9.68
N SER A 242 2.87 14.80 -8.54
CA SER A 242 1.64 15.55 -8.24
C SER A 242 1.88 17.06 -8.03
N GLY A 243 3.09 17.43 -7.61
CA GLY A 243 3.45 18.79 -7.24
C GLY A 243 4.93 19.09 -7.47
N THR A 244 5.29 20.37 -7.45
CA THR A 244 6.67 20.85 -7.66
C THR A 244 7.41 21.13 -6.35
N ASN A 245 6.70 21.11 -5.22
CA ASN A 245 7.24 21.28 -3.88
C ASN A 245 6.59 20.30 -2.91
N GLU A 246 7.13 20.20 -1.69
CA GLU A 246 6.66 19.25 -0.68
C GLU A 246 5.20 19.50 -0.26
N THR A 247 4.80 20.75 -0.02
CA THR A 247 3.43 21.09 0.38
C THR A 247 2.39 20.63 -0.64
N GLN A 248 2.64 20.84 -1.94
CA GLN A 248 1.74 20.38 -2.99
C GLN A 248 1.62 18.85 -3.02
N ARG A 249 2.74 18.15 -2.85
CA ARG A 249 2.76 16.68 -2.84
C ARG A 249 2.05 16.12 -1.60
N GLN A 250 2.28 16.73 -0.44
CA GLN A 250 1.58 16.38 0.79
C GLN A 250 0.08 16.66 0.69
N ASN A 251 -0.35 17.75 0.03
CA ASN A 251 -1.77 18.01 -0.20
C ASN A 251 -2.42 16.92 -1.08
N PHE A 252 -1.73 16.44 -2.11
CA PHE A 252 -2.20 15.32 -2.93
C PHE A 252 -2.40 14.06 -2.08
N ILE A 253 -1.38 13.61 -1.35
CA ILE A 253 -1.47 12.35 -0.59
C ILE A 253 -2.33 12.47 0.67
N LYS A 254 -2.49 13.67 1.24
CA LYS A 254 -3.50 13.95 2.25
C LYS A 254 -4.88 13.68 1.69
N GLU A 255 -5.17 14.19 0.49
CA GLU A 255 -6.49 14.04 -0.13
C GLU A 255 -6.81 12.58 -0.45
N THR A 256 -5.82 11.76 -0.79
CA THR A 256 -6.04 10.32 -1.00
C THR A 256 -6.56 9.60 0.25
N VAL A 257 -6.24 10.10 1.45
CA VAL A 257 -6.60 9.49 2.74
C VAL A 257 -7.76 10.19 3.42
N VAL A 258 -7.79 11.52 3.42
CA VAL A 258 -8.83 12.34 4.11
C VAL A 258 -10.07 12.51 3.22
N GLY A 259 -9.88 12.74 1.92
CA GLY A 259 -10.97 12.98 0.97
C GLY A 259 -11.77 14.24 1.26
N GLU A 260 -11.11 15.39 1.51
CA GLU A 260 -11.77 16.67 1.81
C GLU A 260 -12.65 17.16 0.64
N SER A 261 -12.38 16.70 -0.59
CA SER A 261 -13.22 16.93 -1.78
C SER A 261 -14.49 16.06 -1.85
N GLY A 262 -14.71 15.19 -0.85
CA GLY A 262 -15.84 14.27 -0.78
C GLY A 262 -15.57 12.88 -1.35
N THR A 263 -14.32 12.57 -1.76
CA THR A 263 -13.94 11.22 -2.21
C THR A 263 -12.49 10.93 -1.83
N ARG A 264 -12.28 9.80 -1.13
CA ARG A 264 -10.94 9.24 -0.86
C ARG A 264 -10.45 8.40 -2.03
N ALA A 265 -9.15 8.10 -2.07
CA ALA A 265 -8.55 7.20 -3.04
C ALA A 265 -8.83 5.71 -2.74
N ASN A 266 -10.08 5.34 -2.47
CA ASN A 266 -10.39 3.96 -2.07
C ASN A 266 -10.36 2.97 -3.27
N THR A 267 -10.32 3.48 -4.50
CA THR A 267 -10.15 2.69 -5.73
C THR A 267 -9.13 3.37 -6.64
N THR A 268 -8.53 2.63 -7.58
CA THR A 268 -7.62 3.19 -8.58
C THR A 268 -8.27 4.35 -9.34
N GLY A 269 -9.55 4.20 -9.70
CA GLY A 269 -10.29 5.26 -10.39
C GLY A 269 -10.41 6.54 -9.54
N ASN A 270 -10.65 6.42 -8.23
CA ASN A 270 -10.74 7.57 -7.35
C ASN A 270 -9.38 8.23 -7.10
N LEU A 271 -8.31 7.44 -6.94
CA LEU A 271 -6.94 7.96 -6.85
C LEU A 271 -6.58 8.80 -8.08
N ILE A 272 -6.86 8.28 -9.28
CA ILE A 272 -6.56 8.98 -10.52
C ILE A 272 -7.48 10.19 -10.71
N ASN A 273 -8.72 10.15 -10.22
CA ASN A 273 -9.58 11.32 -10.18
C ASN A 273 -9.03 12.44 -9.29
N ILE A 274 -8.48 12.10 -8.12
CA ILE A 274 -7.78 13.04 -7.24
C ILE A 274 -6.52 13.59 -7.91
N PHE A 275 -5.73 12.73 -8.55
CA PHE A 275 -4.53 13.14 -9.29
C PHE A 275 -4.83 14.06 -10.48
N ARG A 276 -6.01 13.94 -11.08
CA ARG A 276 -6.50 14.84 -12.15
C ARG A 276 -7.00 16.18 -11.62
N ASN A 277 -7.27 16.29 -10.31
CA ASN A 277 -7.75 17.53 -9.70
C ASN A 277 -6.56 18.43 -9.37
N THR A 278 -6.37 19.49 -10.16
CA THR A 278 -5.26 20.44 -10.02
C THR A 278 -5.26 21.24 -8.72
N THR A 279 -6.34 21.17 -7.93
CA THR A 279 -6.37 21.69 -6.56
C THR A 279 -5.42 20.90 -5.65
N TYR A 280 -5.35 19.58 -5.83
CA TYR A 280 -4.56 18.67 -5.00
C TYR A 280 -3.28 18.23 -5.70
N ALA A 281 -3.32 18.07 -7.03
CA ALA A 281 -2.17 17.72 -7.86
C ALA A 281 -1.92 18.81 -8.92
N PRO A 282 -1.40 20.00 -8.53
CA PRO A 282 -1.25 21.15 -9.43
C PRO A 282 -0.29 20.93 -10.59
N ASN A 283 0.54 19.88 -10.56
CA ASN A 283 1.45 19.54 -11.64
C ASN A 283 0.80 18.65 -12.72
N PHE A 284 -0.46 18.23 -12.54
CA PHE A 284 -1.23 17.48 -13.54
C PHE A 284 -1.49 18.31 -14.81
N ASP A 285 -1.28 17.68 -15.98
CA ASP A 285 -1.51 18.27 -17.29
C ASP A 285 -2.33 17.32 -18.18
N ALA A 286 -3.61 17.67 -18.38
CA ALA A 286 -4.54 16.88 -19.17
C ALA A 286 -4.16 16.79 -20.66
N SER A 287 -3.39 17.74 -21.19
CA SER A 287 -2.92 17.69 -22.58
C SER A 287 -1.87 16.60 -22.80
N LEU A 288 -1.13 16.25 -21.75
CA LEU A 288 -0.07 15.25 -21.77
C LEU A 288 -0.55 13.87 -21.29
N LEU A 289 -1.33 13.84 -20.21
CA LEU A 289 -1.80 12.60 -19.58
C LEU A 289 -3.22 12.20 -19.96
N GLY A 290 -3.93 13.01 -20.75
CA GLY A 290 -5.31 12.75 -21.13
C GLY A 290 -6.32 13.22 -20.08
N SER A 291 -7.59 13.14 -20.43
CA SER A 291 -8.69 13.67 -19.62
C SER A 291 -9.51 12.60 -18.91
N THR A 292 -9.31 11.31 -19.21
CA THR A 292 -10.03 10.20 -18.58
C THR A 292 -9.13 9.48 -17.58
N ASN A 293 -9.71 8.85 -16.54
CA ASN A 293 -8.93 8.06 -15.57
C ASN A 293 -8.13 6.94 -16.24
N SER A 294 -8.74 6.27 -17.22
CA SER A 294 -8.08 5.24 -18.00
C SER A 294 -6.83 5.74 -18.71
N ASP A 295 -6.91 6.88 -19.39
CA ASP A 295 -5.77 7.41 -20.15
C ASP A 295 -4.67 7.89 -19.21
N VAL A 296 -5.04 8.56 -18.12
CA VAL A 296 -4.08 9.05 -17.13
C VAL A 296 -3.33 7.89 -16.50
N PHE A 297 -4.04 6.86 -16.02
CA PHE A 297 -3.41 5.68 -15.45
C PHE A 297 -2.51 4.97 -16.46
N PHE A 298 -3.00 4.73 -17.68
CA PHE A 298 -2.21 4.09 -18.74
C PHE A 298 -0.91 4.85 -19.02
N ARG A 299 -1.00 6.18 -19.15
CA ARG A 299 0.17 7.02 -19.47
C ARG A 299 1.13 7.13 -18.30
N THR A 300 0.68 7.33 -17.06
CA THR A 300 1.58 7.34 -15.89
C THR A 300 2.26 5.99 -15.69
N PHE A 301 1.54 4.90 -15.89
CA PHE A 301 2.07 3.53 -15.81
C PHE A 301 3.11 3.26 -16.91
N THR A 302 2.85 3.73 -18.13
CA THR A 302 3.78 3.66 -19.26
C THR A 302 5.05 4.44 -18.97
N LEU A 303 4.92 5.70 -18.50
CA LEU A 303 6.06 6.56 -18.19
C LEU A 303 6.96 5.95 -17.11
N LEU A 304 6.38 5.47 -16.01
CA LEU A 304 7.16 4.81 -14.96
C LEU A 304 7.87 3.56 -15.47
N SER A 305 7.12 2.64 -16.10
CA SER A 305 7.65 1.37 -16.58
C SER A 305 8.76 1.57 -17.63
N ALA A 306 8.55 2.51 -18.56
CA ALA A 306 9.54 2.85 -19.57
C ALA A 306 10.82 3.42 -18.96
N GLN A 307 10.69 4.36 -18.02
CA GLN A 307 11.85 4.97 -17.37
C GLN A 307 12.62 3.96 -16.52
N SER A 308 11.92 3.09 -15.77
CA SER A 308 12.58 2.04 -15.00
C SER A 308 13.23 0.96 -15.86
N PHE A 309 12.80 0.82 -17.11
CA PHE A 309 13.40 -0.09 -18.10
C PHE A 309 14.34 0.62 -19.10
N GLN A 310 14.66 1.89 -18.86
CA GLN A 310 15.56 2.70 -19.71
C GLN A 310 15.11 2.78 -21.18
N ILE A 311 13.80 2.95 -21.39
CA ILE A 311 13.20 3.28 -22.68
C ILE A 311 13.00 4.79 -22.74
N ALA A 312 13.82 5.47 -23.53
CA ALA A 312 13.80 6.93 -23.67
C ALA A 312 12.89 7.43 -24.82
N ASN A 313 12.64 6.59 -25.85
CA ASN A 313 11.82 6.98 -26.99
C ASN A 313 10.37 6.50 -26.81
N LEU A 314 9.48 7.46 -26.51
CA LEU A 314 8.03 7.23 -26.38
C LEU A 314 7.21 7.91 -27.49
N THR A 315 7.76 8.11 -28.69
CA THR A 315 7.03 8.75 -29.80
C THR A 315 5.95 7.85 -30.42
N ASN A 316 6.09 6.52 -30.29
CA ASN A 316 5.22 5.53 -30.91
C ASN A 316 4.72 4.50 -29.89
N VAL A 317 4.01 4.96 -28.86
CA VAL A 317 3.36 4.05 -27.90
C VAL A 317 2.04 3.58 -28.52
N GLU A 318 1.81 2.28 -28.56
CA GLU A 318 0.54 1.71 -29.03
C GLU A 318 -0.41 1.50 -27.85
N GLN A 319 -1.66 1.92 -28.00
CA GLN A 319 -2.73 1.77 -27.01
C GLN A 319 -4.02 1.30 -27.66
N VAL A 320 -4.61 0.23 -27.11
CA VAL A 320 -5.98 -0.19 -27.39
C VAL A 320 -6.91 0.47 -26.37
N THR A 321 -7.71 1.45 -26.77
CA THR A 321 -8.53 2.25 -25.83
C THR A 321 -9.90 1.65 -25.52
N SER A 322 -10.34 0.65 -26.29
CA SER A 322 -11.64 -0.03 -26.16
C SER A 322 -11.52 -1.50 -26.57
N ASP A 323 -12.31 -2.37 -25.95
CA ASP A 323 -12.30 -3.81 -26.22
C ASP A 323 -12.54 -4.11 -27.72
N GLY A 324 -11.68 -4.96 -28.30
CA GLY A 324 -11.79 -5.40 -29.69
C GLY A 324 -11.41 -4.35 -30.74
N ALA A 325 -10.93 -3.17 -30.33
CA ALA A 325 -10.42 -2.16 -31.25
C ALA A 325 -8.95 -2.44 -31.63
N SER A 326 -8.55 -1.95 -32.81
CA SER A 326 -7.15 -1.93 -33.21
C SER A 326 -6.35 -0.92 -32.35
N PRO A 327 -5.05 -1.17 -32.11
CA PRO A 327 -4.21 -0.21 -31.40
C PRO A 327 -4.12 1.12 -32.15
N THR A 328 -4.10 2.21 -31.39
CA THR A 328 -3.78 3.57 -31.86
C THR A 328 -2.38 3.96 -31.40
N THR A 329 -1.68 4.78 -32.18
CA THR A 329 -0.35 5.27 -31.80
C THR A 329 -0.48 6.63 -31.11
N ILE A 330 0.13 6.76 -29.92
CA ILE A 330 0.21 8.00 -29.15
C ILE A 330 1.67 8.40 -28.93
N ASN A 331 1.92 9.70 -28.83
CA ASN A 331 3.22 10.27 -28.55
C ASN A 331 3.27 10.77 -27.10
N LEU A 332 4.12 10.16 -26.27
CA LEU A 332 4.32 10.54 -24.86
C LEU A 332 5.66 11.24 -24.61
N SER A 333 6.39 11.66 -25.64
CA SER A 333 7.68 12.35 -25.47
C SER A 333 7.56 13.64 -24.65
N GLY A 334 6.53 14.45 -24.88
CA GLY A 334 6.25 15.64 -24.06
C GLY A 334 5.90 15.31 -22.61
N ALA A 335 5.15 14.22 -22.38
CA ALA A 335 4.82 13.74 -21.05
C ALA A 335 6.06 13.24 -20.31
N LEU A 336 6.98 12.56 -21.00
CA LEU A 336 8.25 12.10 -20.44
C LEU A 336 9.14 13.26 -19.97
N VAL A 337 9.18 14.36 -20.73
CA VAL A 337 9.92 15.57 -20.33
C VAL A 337 9.29 16.24 -19.11
N ARG A 338 7.96 16.26 -19.02
CA ARG A 338 7.22 16.89 -17.90
C ARG A 338 7.29 16.04 -16.62
N TYR A 339 7.29 14.72 -16.75
CA TYR A 339 7.19 13.75 -15.65
C TYR A 339 8.38 12.77 -15.64
N PRO A 340 9.61 13.29 -15.50
CA PRO A 340 10.79 12.44 -15.41
C PRO A 340 10.75 11.59 -14.15
N LEU A 341 11.54 10.51 -14.12
CA LEU A 341 11.70 9.69 -12.94
C LEU A 341 12.31 10.56 -11.83
N PRO A 342 11.61 10.75 -10.71
CA PRO A 342 12.09 11.58 -9.61
C PRO A 342 13.43 11.08 -9.06
N THR A 343 14.24 11.97 -8.49
CA THR A 343 15.55 11.61 -7.91
C THR A 343 15.44 10.62 -6.76
N THR A 344 14.31 10.64 -6.06
CA THR A 344 13.89 9.69 -5.00
C THR A 344 13.70 8.27 -5.52
N LEU A 345 13.47 8.11 -6.82
CA LEU A 345 13.37 6.84 -7.54
C LEU A 345 14.56 6.59 -8.49
N ALA A 346 15.64 7.38 -8.42
CA ALA A 346 16.80 7.22 -9.31
C ALA A 346 17.41 5.82 -9.26
N ARG A 347 17.26 5.11 -8.13
CA ARG A 347 17.74 3.75 -7.93
C ARG A 347 17.22 2.79 -9.00
N ILE A 348 15.95 2.89 -9.39
CA ILE A 348 15.33 1.99 -10.38
C ILE A 348 15.46 2.48 -11.83
N GLY A 349 16.10 3.63 -12.07
CA GLY A 349 16.28 4.19 -13.42
C GLY A 349 17.73 4.18 -13.89
N THR A 350 18.66 4.55 -13.01
CA THR A 350 20.08 4.75 -13.37
C THR A 350 21.02 3.77 -12.69
N ILE A 351 20.74 3.38 -11.45
CA ILE A 351 21.66 2.54 -10.66
C ILE A 351 21.37 1.05 -10.91
N TYR A 352 20.11 0.64 -10.71
CA TYR A 352 19.62 -0.72 -10.81
C TYR A 352 18.30 -0.73 -11.59
N PRO A 353 18.34 -0.52 -12.92
CA PRO A 353 17.15 -0.56 -13.74
C PRO A 353 16.50 -1.94 -13.72
N VAL A 354 15.22 -2.01 -14.07
CA VAL A 354 14.51 -3.29 -14.25
C VAL A 354 15.25 -4.10 -15.32
N THR A 355 15.61 -5.34 -15.02
CA THR A 355 16.28 -6.24 -15.98
C THR A 355 15.63 -7.62 -15.94
N PRO A 356 14.52 -7.83 -16.69
CA PRO A 356 13.88 -9.14 -16.74
C PRO A 356 14.82 -10.16 -17.39
N ILE A 357 14.82 -11.37 -16.85
CA ILE A 357 15.47 -12.55 -17.41
C ILE A 357 14.46 -13.53 -18.01
N THR A 358 13.19 -13.46 -17.58
CA THR A 358 12.12 -14.36 -18.07
C THR A 358 11.15 -13.65 -19.01
N ALA A 359 10.90 -14.22 -20.20
CA ALA A 359 9.80 -13.77 -21.05
C ALA A 359 8.45 -14.28 -20.51
N ARG A 360 7.45 -13.40 -20.37
CA ARG A 360 6.09 -13.81 -19.94
C ARG A 360 5.19 -14.07 -21.16
N GLY A 361 4.48 -15.19 -21.16
CA GLY A 361 3.51 -15.53 -22.21
C GLY A 361 2.12 -14.91 -22.01
N THR A 362 1.79 -14.49 -20.78
CA THR A 362 0.54 -13.80 -20.42
C THR A 362 0.79 -12.80 -19.30
N ILE A 363 -0.06 -11.78 -19.19
CA ILE A 363 -0.06 -10.80 -18.08
C ILE A 363 -1.48 -10.54 -17.57
N LYS A 364 -1.57 -10.18 -16.29
CA LYS A 364 -2.78 -9.72 -15.60
C LYS A 364 -2.99 -8.21 -15.81
N GLN A 365 -4.16 -7.69 -15.43
CA GLN A 365 -4.41 -6.25 -15.39
C GLN A 365 -3.49 -5.62 -14.34
N GLY A 366 -2.94 -4.45 -14.60
CA GLY A 366 -1.97 -3.78 -13.71
C GLY A 366 -0.54 -4.32 -13.83
N SER A 367 -0.20 -5.05 -14.91
CA SER A 367 1.11 -5.69 -15.07
C SER A 367 1.85 -5.23 -16.32
N SER A 368 3.18 -5.39 -16.28
CA SER A 368 4.10 -5.21 -17.41
C SER A 368 4.82 -6.52 -17.73
N ASN A 369 4.99 -6.82 -19.01
CA ASN A 369 5.91 -7.82 -19.55
C ASN A 369 7.06 -7.08 -20.22
N PHE A 370 8.24 -7.18 -19.64
CA PHE A 370 9.46 -6.58 -20.15
C PHE A 370 10.22 -7.60 -20.99
N TYR A 371 10.65 -7.22 -22.20
CA TYR A 371 11.32 -8.15 -23.11
C TYR A 371 12.56 -7.53 -23.76
N ASN A 372 13.59 -8.38 -23.90
CA ASN A 372 14.81 -8.14 -24.68
C ASN A 372 14.88 -9.10 -25.90
N SER A 373 13.73 -9.62 -26.34
CA SER A 373 13.57 -10.58 -27.44
C SER A 373 12.45 -10.15 -28.41
N GLY A 374 11.98 -11.08 -29.25
CA GLY A 374 10.94 -10.82 -30.25
C GLY A 374 9.71 -10.13 -29.65
N THR A 375 9.23 -9.10 -30.35
CA THR A 375 8.13 -8.24 -29.89
C THR A 375 6.82 -9.03 -29.79
N PRO A 376 6.18 -9.12 -28.61
CA PRO A 376 4.87 -9.77 -28.48
C PRO A 376 3.82 -9.11 -29.40
N THR A 377 3.02 -9.94 -30.06
CA THR A 377 1.94 -9.47 -30.93
C THR A 377 0.77 -8.98 -30.09
N ILE A 378 0.26 -7.78 -30.41
CA ILE A 378 -1.03 -7.32 -29.92
C ILE A 378 -2.11 -7.86 -30.86
N THR A 379 -2.79 -8.94 -30.49
CA THR A 379 -3.87 -9.49 -31.31
C THR A 379 -5.15 -8.65 -31.13
N ALA A 380 -5.61 -7.99 -32.20
CA ALA A 380 -6.84 -7.18 -32.19
C ALA A 380 -8.11 -7.97 -31.80
N GLY A 381 -8.05 -9.31 -31.79
CA GLY A 381 -9.18 -10.21 -31.56
C GLY A 381 -9.47 -10.62 -30.10
N THR A 382 -8.78 -10.09 -29.08
CA THR A 382 -8.99 -10.53 -27.69
C THR A 382 -9.24 -9.36 -26.73
N SER A 383 -10.42 -8.74 -26.84
CA SER A 383 -11.28 -8.16 -25.78
C SER A 383 -10.65 -7.48 -24.53
N ARG A 384 -9.58 -6.68 -24.64
CA ARG A 384 -9.03 -5.95 -23.48
C ARG A 384 -8.79 -4.46 -23.77
N LYS A 385 -9.34 -3.61 -22.90
CA LYS A 385 -9.17 -2.16 -22.86
C LYS A 385 -7.85 -1.75 -22.19
N ASN A 386 -7.29 -0.62 -22.62
CA ASN A 386 -6.07 0.02 -22.12
C ASN A 386 -4.88 -0.92 -22.00
N TYR A 387 -4.74 -1.68 -23.07
CA TYR A 387 -3.65 -2.60 -23.30
C TYR A 387 -2.67 -1.95 -24.28
N GLY A 388 -1.37 -2.06 -24.03
CA GLY A 388 -0.40 -1.24 -24.74
C GLY A 388 0.96 -1.86 -24.92
N ARG A 389 1.74 -1.23 -25.80
CA ARG A 389 3.11 -1.61 -26.11
C ARG A 389 3.96 -0.39 -26.39
N VAL A 390 5.22 -0.47 -25.99
CA VAL A 390 6.28 0.41 -26.46
C VAL A 390 7.45 -0.44 -26.94
N THR A 391 7.98 -0.11 -28.13
CA THR A 391 9.11 -0.80 -28.74
C THR A 391 10.16 0.23 -29.14
N THR A 392 11.38 0.10 -28.64
CA THR A 392 12.48 1.05 -28.90
C THR A 392 13.51 0.56 -29.92
N ALA A 393 13.51 -0.74 -30.20
CA ALA A 393 14.41 -1.44 -31.11
C ALA A 393 13.76 -2.80 -31.45
N PRO A 394 14.13 -3.51 -32.53
CA PRO A 394 13.46 -4.75 -32.94
C PRO A 394 13.38 -5.86 -31.86
N SER A 395 14.12 -5.73 -30.75
CA SER A 395 14.16 -6.68 -29.65
C SER A 395 13.98 -6.11 -28.24
N LYS A 396 13.76 -4.81 -28.00
CA LYS A 396 13.54 -4.29 -26.63
C LYS A 396 12.24 -3.51 -26.52
N GLY A 397 11.42 -3.86 -25.55
CA GLY A 397 10.15 -3.17 -25.31
C GLY A 397 9.42 -3.64 -24.06
N ILE A 398 8.24 -3.06 -23.89
CA ILE A 398 7.32 -3.37 -22.78
C ILE A 398 5.96 -3.57 -23.39
N PHE A 399 5.27 -4.57 -22.88
CA PHE A 399 3.88 -4.84 -23.17
C PHE A 399 3.12 -4.86 -21.85
N PHE A 400 2.05 -4.09 -21.75
CA PHE A 400 1.44 -3.79 -20.46
C PHE A 400 -0.08 -3.73 -20.55
N TRP A 401 -0.74 -4.02 -19.43
CA TRP A 401 -2.18 -3.88 -19.26
C TRP A 401 -2.45 -2.86 -18.17
N ALA A 402 -2.69 -1.61 -18.54
CA ALA A 402 -2.87 -0.51 -17.59
C ALA A 402 -4.27 0.09 -17.75
N ASP A 403 -5.30 -0.71 -17.49
CA ASP A 403 -6.67 -0.22 -17.42
C ASP A 403 -7.02 0.19 -16.00
N SER A 404 -7.43 1.44 -15.82
CA SER A 404 -8.00 1.91 -14.55
C SER A 404 -9.47 1.49 -14.50
N PRO A 405 -9.90 0.70 -13.51
CA PRO A 405 -11.32 0.49 -13.26
C PRO A 405 -12.03 1.84 -13.09
N THR A 406 -13.23 1.99 -13.64
CA THR A 406 -14.03 3.20 -13.41
C THR A 406 -14.30 3.35 -11.93
N GLY A 407 -13.77 4.43 -11.32
CA GLY A 407 -14.09 4.81 -9.94
C GLY A 407 -15.57 5.16 -9.81
N LEU A 408 -16.07 5.21 -8.57
CA LEU A 408 -17.44 5.63 -8.30
C LEU A 408 -17.62 7.11 -8.66
N SER A 409 -18.23 7.37 -9.80
CA SER A 409 -18.85 8.67 -10.07
C SER A 409 -20.25 8.67 -9.44
N THR A 410 -20.41 9.20 -8.22
CA THR A 410 -21.60 9.95 -7.73
C THR A 410 -21.74 9.89 -6.20
N ASN A 411 -22.22 11.03 -5.65
CA ASN A 411 -22.76 11.20 -4.31
C ASN A 411 -23.89 10.20 -4.03
N VAL A 412 -23.57 8.98 -3.59
CA VAL A 412 -24.57 8.09 -3.00
C VAL A 412 -24.47 8.26 -1.49
N LYS A 413 -25.18 9.26 -0.96
CA LYS A 413 -25.68 9.15 0.41
C LYS A 413 -26.55 7.90 0.42
N TYR A 414 -26.16 6.89 1.18
CA TYR A 414 -27.07 5.79 1.52
C TYR A 414 -28.28 6.40 2.23
N VAL A 415 -29.34 6.66 1.47
CA VAL A 415 -30.68 6.81 2.03
C VAL A 415 -31.22 5.40 2.09
N GLN A 416 -31.36 4.86 3.30
CA GLN A 416 -32.18 3.67 3.51
C GLN A 416 -33.60 4.00 3.04
N THR A 417 -34.01 3.47 1.90
CA THR A 417 -35.43 3.34 1.56
C THR A 417 -35.76 1.87 1.54
N ASN A 418 -36.64 1.48 2.46
CA ASN A 418 -37.21 0.15 2.52
C ASN A 418 -38.03 -0.13 1.24
N GLU A 419 -37.94 -1.39 0.80
CA GLU A 419 -38.81 -2.10 -0.16
C GLU A 419 -38.61 -1.91 -1.68
N GLY A 420 -38.65 -3.06 -2.38
CA GLY A 420 -39.09 -3.18 -3.78
C GLY A 420 -37.97 -3.43 -4.80
N GLY A 421 -37.87 -4.67 -5.29
CA GLY A 421 -36.79 -5.16 -6.14
C GLY A 421 -36.60 -4.44 -7.49
N ILE A 422 -35.34 -4.29 -7.89
CA ILE A 422 -34.90 -3.84 -9.23
C ILE A 422 -33.70 -4.68 -9.68
N THR A 423 -33.70 -5.01 -10.97
CA THR A 423 -32.73 -5.79 -11.73
C THR A 423 -31.31 -5.24 -11.59
N ILE A 424 -30.39 -6.06 -11.09
CA ILE A 424 -28.97 -5.72 -10.88
C ILE A 424 -28.26 -5.66 -12.24
N PRO A 425 -27.63 -4.52 -12.62
CA PRO A 425 -26.74 -4.46 -13.77
C PRO A 425 -25.56 -5.42 -13.55
N LYS A 426 -25.20 -6.22 -14.57
CA LYS A 426 -24.08 -7.18 -14.51
C LYS A 426 -22.81 -6.48 -13.99
N LYS A 427 -22.32 -6.95 -12.83
CA LYS A 427 -21.07 -6.53 -12.18
C LYS A 427 -19.89 -6.54 -13.16
N PRO A 428 -19.03 -5.50 -13.17
CA PRO A 428 -17.69 -5.59 -13.76
C PRO A 428 -16.92 -6.74 -13.12
N ARG A 429 -16.10 -7.47 -13.90
CA ARG A 429 -15.38 -8.69 -13.47
C ARG A 429 -14.31 -8.50 -12.39
N SER A 430 -14.22 -7.33 -11.73
CA SER A 430 -13.27 -7.05 -10.66
C SER A 430 -13.91 -6.84 -9.28
N LEU A 431 -15.20 -7.13 -9.10
CA LEU A 431 -15.86 -7.05 -7.78
C LEU A 431 -16.46 -8.40 -7.39
N LYS A 432 -15.60 -9.30 -6.88
CA LYS A 432 -16.05 -10.36 -5.98
C LYS A 432 -16.24 -9.75 -4.59
N SER A 433 -17.34 -9.04 -4.39
CA SER A 433 -17.86 -8.81 -3.04
C SER A 433 -18.25 -10.18 -2.47
N ILE A 434 -17.40 -10.79 -1.65
CA ILE A 434 -17.79 -11.96 -0.87
C ILE A 434 -18.58 -11.43 0.33
N ILE A 435 -19.84 -11.09 0.10
CA ILE A 435 -20.88 -11.19 1.12
C ILE A 435 -21.67 -12.45 0.75
N GLU A 436 -21.05 -13.61 0.94
CA GLU A 436 -21.73 -14.90 1.04
C GLU A 436 -21.08 -15.60 2.23
N SER A 437 -21.76 -15.49 3.39
CA SER A 437 -21.55 -16.30 4.60
C SER A 437 -20.09 -16.65 4.94
N SER A 438 -19.30 -15.71 5.49
CA SER A 438 -17.95 -16.05 5.94
C SER A 438 -17.93 -16.44 7.42
N THR A 439 -18.09 -17.74 7.70
CA THR A 439 -17.49 -18.39 8.88
C THR A 439 -15.97 -18.48 8.71
N GLY A 440 -15.30 -17.33 8.54
CA GLY A 440 -13.88 -17.19 8.20
C GLY A 440 -13.18 -16.07 8.99
N PRO A 441 -11.84 -16.06 9.03
CA PRO A 441 -11.06 -15.12 9.86
C PRO A 441 -11.23 -13.65 9.46
N ILE A 442 -11.38 -12.78 10.47
CA ILE A 442 -11.38 -11.31 10.33
C ILE A 442 -9.92 -10.84 10.18
N PRO A 443 -9.59 -10.01 9.20
CA PRO A 443 -8.24 -9.58 8.86
C PRO A 443 -7.65 -8.39 9.61
N ILE A 444 -6.34 -8.24 9.41
CA ILE A 444 -5.42 -7.26 10.00
C ILE A 444 -4.74 -6.49 8.86
N CYS A 445 -4.40 -5.21 9.06
CA CYS A 445 -3.44 -4.50 8.19
C CYS A 445 -2.04 -4.67 8.80
N GLY A 446 -1.11 -5.35 8.13
CA GLY A 446 0.23 -5.57 8.66
C GLY A 446 1.22 -6.06 7.62
N ILE A 447 2.48 -5.65 7.78
CA ILE A 447 3.58 -5.96 6.85
C ILE A 447 4.11 -7.36 7.11
N GLU A 448 4.07 -8.24 6.10
CA GLU A 448 4.77 -9.54 6.06
C GLU A 448 6.01 -9.45 5.13
N PHE A 449 7.15 -9.95 5.59
CA PHE A 449 8.34 -10.30 4.79
C PHE A 449 8.37 -11.84 4.64
N THR A 450 8.83 -12.45 3.54
CA THR A 450 8.51 -13.84 3.06
C THR A 450 9.64 -14.90 3.17
N ASP A 451 9.52 -16.25 2.99
CA ASP A 451 8.60 -17.19 2.29
C ASP A 451 8.10 -18.39 3.14
N ASP A 452 6.82 -18.76 3.11
CA ASP A 452 6.28 -19.85 2.25
C ASP A 452 4.83 -20.35 2.58
N ASP A 453 4.03 -19.60 3.36
CA ASP A 453 2.55 -19.67 3.34
C ASP A 453 1.97 -18.34 3.86
N VAL A 454 1.54 -17.46 2.96
CA VAL A 454 1.00 -16.12 3.25
C VAL A 454 -0.50 -16.20 3.52
N ARG A 455 -0.92 -15.56 4.61
CA ARG A 455 -2.33 -15.29 4.93
C ARG A 455 -2.57 -13.79 5.07
N THR A 456 -2.48 -13.04 3.98
CA THR A 456 -3.14 -11.72 3.93
C THR A 456 -4.64 -11.95 3.72
N PHE A 457 -5.38 -11.78 4.80
CA PHE A 457 -6.80 -11.47 4.67
C PHE A 457 -6.89 -9.94 4.72
N GLU A 458 -7.69 -9.32 3.86
CA GLU A 458 -8.29 -8.00 4.07
C GLU A 458 -9.80 -8.14 3.80
N SER A 459 -10.59 -7.71 4.76
CA SER A 459 -12.05 -7.82 4.90
C SER A 459 -12.35 -7.05 6.18
N ILE A 460 -12.24 -5.74 6.04
CA ILE A 460 -12.55 -4.81 7.10
C ILE A 460 -13.98 -5.09 7.55
N PRO A 461 -14.24 -5.34 8.85
CA PRO A 461 -15.59 -5.27 9.38
C PRO A 461 -16.09 -3.84 9.16
N ILE A 462 -16.89 -3.69 8.13
CA ILE A 462 -17.80 -2.56 8.00
C ILE A 462 -19.06 -3.02 8.73
N GLU A 463 -19.48 -2.26 9.75
CA GLU A 463 -20.74 -2.52 10.48
C GLU A 463 -21.95 -2.55 9.54
#